data_AF-A0A8J3ZF34-F1
#
_entry.id   AF-A0A8J3ZF34-F1
#
_cell.length_a   1.000
_cell.length_b   1.000
_cell.length_c   1.000
_cell.angle_alpha   90.00
_cell.angle_beta   90.00
_cell.angle_gamma   90.00
#
_symmetry.space_group_name_H-M   'P 1'
#
loop_
_entity.id
_entity.type
_entity.pdbx_description
1 polymer ?
#
loop_
_entity_poly.entity_id
_entity_poly.type
_entity_poly.pdbx_seq_one_letter_code
_entity_poly.pdbx_strand_id
1 'polypeptide(L)'
;MSTIDPDAGEVVEAERRLRSAADDGDARAAGKLGELLEERGNLAAAERRYRQAAEAGDRTGIFHLLLLLNRHGDVGDAVELLRRGVDAGHTAAMVALTFTGVLEPAEAEELLRRAAEAGEVTAPRPLAKMYADSGDLATAEWWYRRAIDAGDMTAFRELSAALFGVGRSGDAAAVSREGAEAGDAFSIYSVAMDLLRSGDYVEAEGWFRRAIDAGVVEAMSPFAYMFEKQGDDAAAEEWYRRSLESGHRHSARALAALLAKRGATAEAVEVLRAAVEGSPAWLVNQLEDDLERLTGTV
;
A
#
# COMPACT_ATOMS: atom_id res chain seq x y z
N MET A 1 -47.60 -7.92 2.11
CA MET A 1 -47.07 -7.20 0.93
C MET A 1 -45.59 -6.97 1.19
N SER A 2 -44.75 -7.76 0.52
CA SER A 2 -43.29 -7.70 0.64
C SER A 2 -42.81 -6.40 0.00
N THR A 3 -42.13 -5.58 0.79
CA THR A 3 -41.38 -4.40 0.35
C THR A 3 -40.18 -4.89 -0.44
N ILE A 4 -40.29 -4.87 -1.78
CA ILE A 4 -39.14 -5.02 -2.67
C ILE A 4 -38.26 -3.81 -2.39
N ASP A 5 -37.06 -4.06 -1.89
CA ASP A 5 -36.01 -3.06 -1.72
C ASP A 5 -35.72 -2.44 -3.10
N PRO A 6 -35.95 -1.13 -3.31
CA PRO A 6 -35.74 -0.47 -4.59
C PRO A 6 -34.31 -0.68 -5.12
N ASP A 7 -33.34 -0.77 -4.20
CA ASP A 7 -31.92 -0.93 -4.50
C ASP A 7 -31.61 -2.33 -5.05
N ALA A 8 -32.30 -3.36 -4.54
CA ALA A 8 -32.17 -4.72 -5.03
C ALA A 8 -32.69 -4.89 -6.47
N GLY A 9 -33.70 -4.11 -6.87
CA GLY A 9 -34.23 -4.10 -8.23
C GLY A 9 -33.26 -3.49 -9.24
N GLU A 10 -32.59 -2.40 -8.87
CA GLU A 10 -31.61 -1.71 -9.72
C GLU A 10 -30.33 -2.53 -9.90
N VAL A 11 -29.86 -3.20 -8.85
CA VAL A 11 -28.69 -4.10 -8.91
C VAL A 11 -28.94 -5.29 -9.84
N VAL A 12 -30.13 -5.90 -9.80
CA VAL A 12 -30.49 -7.02 -10.68
C VAL A 12 -30.58 -6.59 -12.15
N GLU A 13 -31.14 -5.40 -12.40
CA GLU A 13 -31.23 -4.85 -13.75
C GLU A 13 -29.85 -4.47 -14.30
N ALA A 14 -28.98 -3.89 -13.48
CA ALA A 14 -27.60 -3.55 -13.84
C ALA A 14 -26.78 -4.80 -14.18
N GLU A 15 -26.89 -5.86 -13.37
CA GLU A 15 -26.24 -7.14 -13.66
C GLU A 15 -26.75 -7.76 -14.96
N ARG A 16 -28.06 -7.72 -15.22
CA ARG A 16 -28.63 -8.26 -16.46
C ARG A 16 -28.07 -7.54 -17.69
N ARG A 17 -27.91 -6.22 -17.60
CA ARG A 17 -27.30 -5.40 -18.67
C ARG A 17 -25.83 -5.74 -18.86
N LEU A 18 -25.06 -5.84 -17.77
CA LEU A 18 -23.66 -6.26 -17.81
C LEU A 18 -23.51 -7.66 -18.43
N ARG A 19 -24.39 -8.59 -18.06
CA ARG A 19 -24.40 -9.95 -18.64
C ARG A 19 -24.66 -9.93 -20.14
N SER A 20 -25.69 -9.22 -20.58
CA SER A 20 -25.98 -9.09 -22.03
C SER A 20 -24.79 -8.50 -22.77
N ALA A 21 -24.26 -7.37 -22.31
CA ALA A 21 -23.13 -6.71 -22.97
C ALA A 21 -21.86 -7.57 -22.98
N ALA A 22 -21.57 -8.27 -21.88
CA ALA A 22 -20.46 -9.21 -21.81
C ALA A 22 -20.66 -10.39 -22.77
N ASP A 23 -21.88 -10.94 -22.86
CA ASP A 23 -22.20 -12.03 -23.81
C ASP A 23 -22.11 -11.55 -25.27
N ASP A 24 -22.34 -10.27 -25.52
CA ASP A 24 -22.15 -9.60 -26.82
C ASP A 24 -20.67 -9.22 -27.11
N GLY A 25 -19.75 -9.52 -26.19
CA GLY A 25 -18.31 -9.32 -26.36
C GLY A 25 -17.74 -8.01 -25.83
N ASP A 26 -18.52 -7.21 -25.08
CA ASP A 26 -18.00 -6.03 -24.39
C ASP A 26 -17.03 -6.44 -23.27
N ALA A 27 -15.74 -6.24 -23.51
CA ALA A 27 -14.66 -6.60 -22.61
C ALA A 27 -14.76 -5.89 -21.24
N ARG A 28 -15.19 -4.63 -21.24
CA ARG A 28 -15.34 -3.84 -20.01
C ARG A 28 -16.55 -4.31 -19.21
N ALA A 29 -17.64 -4.65 -19.89
CA ALA A 29 -18.81 -5.25 -19.25
C ALA A 29 -18.47 -6.62 -18.65
N ALA A 30 -17.67 -7.43 -19.35
CA ALA A 30 -17.17 -8.70 -18.83
C ALA A 30 -16.32 -8.50 -17.57
N GLY A 31 -15.38 -7.55 -17.57
CA GLY A 31 -14.57 -7.22 -16.37
C GLY A 31 -15.42 -6.84 -15.16
N LYS A 32 -16.36 -5.90 -15.34
CA LYS A 32 -17.29 -5.47 -14.27
C LYS A 32 -18.22 -6.57 -13.79
N LEU A 33 -18.69 -7.42 -14.70
CA LEU A 33 -19.50 -8.57 -14.32
C LEU A 33 -18.69 -9.57 -13.48
N GLY A 34 -17.39 -9.70 -13.76
CA GLY A 34 -16.45 -10.47 -12.94
C GLY A 34 -16.40 -9.96 -11.50
N GLU A 35 -16.18 -8.66 -11.30
CA GLU A 35 -16.13 -8.01 -9.98
C GLU A 35 -17.41 -8.31 -9.17
N LEU A 36 -18.58 -8.08 -9.78
CA LEU A 36 -19.87 -8.33 -9.13
C LEU A 36 -20.11 -9.81 -8.79
N LEU A 37 -19.61 -10.74 -9.61
CA LEU A 37 -19.69 -12.17 -9.32
C LEU A 37 -18.75 -12.58 -8.18
N GLU A 38 -17.57 -11.96 -8.09
CA GLU A 38 -16.59 -12.17 -7.01
C GLU A 38 -17.12 -11.67 -5.66
N GLU A 39 -17.73 -10.49 -5.62
CA GLU A 39 -18.40 -9.94 -4.43
C GLU A 39 -19.48 -10.87 -3.88
N ARG A 40 -20.15 -11.63 -4.77
CA ARG A 40 -21.16 -12.63 -4.40
C ARG A 40 -20.59 -14.01 -4.09
N GLY A 41 -19.26 -14.15 -4.07
CA GLY A 41 -18.57 -15.40 -3.79
C GLY A 41 -18.59 -16.41 -4.95
N ASN A 42 -19.06 -16.03 -6.15
CA ASN A 42 -19.07 -16.91 -7.32
C ASN A 42 -17.76 -16.81 -8.11
N LEU A 43 -16.67 -17.23 -7.45
CA LEU A 43 -15.31 -17.08 -7.96
C LEU A 43 -15.10 -17.74 -9.33
N ALA A 44 -15.66 -18.94 -9.54
CA ALA A 44 -15.53 -19.65 -10.81
C ALA A 44 -16.21 -18.93 -11.98
N ALA A 45 -17.34 -18.25 -11.72
CA ALA A 45 -18.00 -17.46 -12.76
C ALA A 45 -17.28 -16.12 -12.98
N ALA A 46 -16.79 -15.48 -11.92
CA ALA A 46 -15.99 -14.27 -12.00
C ALA A 46 -14.73 -14.50 -12.86
N GLU A 47 -14.01 -15.57 -12.58
CA GLU A 47 -12.80 -15.97 -13.29
C GLU A 47 -13.04 -16.17 -14.80
N ARG A 48 -14.16 -16.79 -15.21
CA ARG A 48 -14.50 -16.90 -16.63
C ARG A 48 -14.69 -15.54 -17.29
N ARG A 49 -15.30 -14.59 -16.57
CA ARG A 49 -15.53 -13.23 -17.09
C ARG A 49 -14.24 -12.40 -17.12
N TYR A 50 -13.36 -12.57 -16.15
CA TYR A 50 -12.03 -11.96 -16.18
C TYR A 50 -11.19 -12.50 -17.34
N ARG A 51 -11.22 -13.81 -17.62
CA ARG A 51 -10.55 -14.39 -18.80
C ARG A 51 -11.09 -13.80 -20.10
N GLN A 52 -12.42 -13.75 -20.26
CA GLN A 52 -13.06 -13.14 -21.42
C GLN A 52 -12.64 -11.68 -21.63
N ALA A 53 -12.63 -10.89 -20.54
CA ALA A 53 -12.20 -9.49 -20.56
C ALA A 53 -10.70 -9.38 -20.93
N ALA A 54 -9.85 -10.23 -20.37
CA ALA A 54 -8.42 -10.23 -20.63
C ALA A 54 -8.07 -10.62 -22.08
N GLU A 55 -8.77 -11.59 -22.67
CA GLU A 55 -8.63 -11.95 -24.09
C GLU A 55 -8.87 -10.76 -25.01
N ALA A 56 -9.80 -9.89 -24.64
CA ALA A 56 -10.13 -8.66 -25.36
C ALA A 56 -9.29 -7.44 -24.92
N GLY A 57 -8.28 -7.63 -24.06
CA GLY A 57 -7.34 -6.58 -23.65
C GLY A 57 -7.83 -5.64 -22.57
N ASP A 58 -8.93 -5.96 -21.90
CA ASP A 58 -9.46 -5.14 -20.81
C ASP A 58 -8.55 -5.20 -19.57
N ARG A 59 -8.28 -4.01 -19.00
CA ARG A 59 -7.36 -3.84 -17.87
C ARG A 59 -7.86 -4.54 -16.61
N THR A 60 -9.16 -4.51 -16.34
CA THR A 60 -9.74 -5.20 -15.18
C THR A 60 -9.57 -6.70 -15.33
N GLY A 61 -9.92 -7.26 -16.50
CA GLY A 61 -9.70 -8.68 -16.79
C GLY A 61 -8.24 -9.12 -16.56
N ILE A 62 -7.29 -8.38 -17.13
CA ILE A 62 -5.85 -8.65 -17.01
C ILE A 62 -5.36 -8.55 -15.57
N PHE A 63 -5.80 -7.53 -14.82
CA PHE A 63 -5.43 -7.34 -13.42
C PHE A 63 -5.93 -8.49 -12.53
N HIS A 64 -7.20 -8.86 -12.66
CA HIS A 64 -7.76 -9.95 -11.85
C HIS A 64 -7.16 -11.31 -12.23
N LEU A 65 -6.76 -11.51 -13.48
CA LEU A 65 -6.00 -12.70 -13.88
C LEU A 65 -4.65 -12.80 -13.14
N LEU A 66 -3.93 -11.68 -12.99
CA LEU A 66 -2.67 -11.64 -12.22
C LEU A 66 -2.90 -11.94 -10.72
N LEU A 67 -4.00 -11.46 -10.13
CA LEU A 67 -4.35 -11.80 -8.74
C LEU A 67 -4.68 -13.28 -8.56
N LEU A 68 -5.42 -13.87 -9.51
CA LEU A 68 -5.77 -15.29 -9.49
C LEU A 68 -4.54 -16.18 -9.66
N LEU A 69 -3.62 -15.80 -10.56
CA LEU A 69 -2.31 -16.43 -10.72
C LEU A 69 -1.55 -16.55 -9.39
N ASN A 70 -1.44 -15.44 -8.67
CA ASN A 70 -0.72 -15.38 -7.40
C ASN A 70 -1.40 -16.18 -6.26
N ARG A 71 -2.72 -16.40 -6.34
CA ARG A 71 -3.48 -17.10 -5.29
C ARG A 71 -3.55 -18.62 -5.51
N HIS A 72 -3.63 -19.07 -6.75
CA HIS A 72 -3.93 -20.48 -7.07
C HIS A 72 -2.79 -21.25 -7.73
N GLY A 73 -1.70 -20.58 -8.12
CA GLY A 73 -0.53 -21.24 -8.73
C GLY A 73 -0.80 -21.84 -10.11
N ASP A 74 -1.93 -21.50 -10.74
CA ASP A 74 -2.28 -21.96 -12.08
C ASP A 74 -1.62 -21.10 -13.16
N VAL A 75 -0.28 -21.14 -13.16
CA VAL A 75 0.59 -20.21 -13.91
C VAL A 75 0.49 -20.39 -15.43
N GLY A 76 0.13 -21.60 -15.90
CA GLY A 76 0.17 -21.94 -17.33
C GLY A 76 -0.84 -21.19 -18.18
N ASP A 77 -2.13 -21.36 -17.88
CA ASP A 77 -3.23 -20.87 -18.73
C ASP A 77 -3.26 -19.34 -18.82
N ALA A 78 -2.98 -18.67 -17.70
CA ALA A 78 -3.00 -17.21 -17.65
C ALA A 78 -1.75 -16.59 -18.32
N VAL A 79 -0.57 -17.21 -18.23
CA VAL A 79 0.60 -16.77 -19.00
C VAL A 79 0.34 -16.91 -20.50
N GLU A 80 -0.29 -17.99 -20.94
CA GLU A 80 -0.68 -18.14 -22.35
C GLU A 80 -1.66 -17.05 -22.78
N LEU A 81 -2.65 -16.74 -21.93
CA LEU A 81 -3.60 -15.66 -22.18
C LEU A 81 -2.92 -14.29 -22.33
N LEU A 82 -1.98 -13.99 -21.43
CA LEU A 82 -1.20 -12.76 -21.48
C LEU A 82 -0.32 -12.71 -22.73
N ARG A 83 0.31 -13.82 -23.15
CA ARG A 83 1.07 -13.90 -24.40
C ARG A 83 0.20 -13.57 -25.62
N ARG A 84 -1.01 -14.14 -25.71
CA ARG A 84 -1.96 -13.79 -26.78
C ARG A 84 -2.34 -12.30 -26.74
N GLY A 85 -2.51 -11.73 -25.54
CA GLY A 85 -2.73 -10.30 -25.37
C GLY A 85 -1.55 -9.45 -25.86
N VAL A 86 -0.31 -9.88 -25.58
CA VAL A 86 0.91 -9.24 -26.10
C VAL A 86 0.97 -9.31 -27.63
N ASP A 87 0.66 -10.47 -28.22
CA ASP A 87 0.60 -10.66 -29.67
C ASP A 87 -0.47 -9.79 -30.33
N ALA A 88 -1.58 -9.55 -29.62
CA ALA A 88 -2.65 -8.64 -30.03
C ALA A 88 -2.32 -7.14 -29.79
N GLY A 89 -1.17 -6.82 -29.18
CA GLY A 89 -0.73 -5.45 -28.92
C GLY A 89 -1.35 -4.81 -27.67
N HIS A 90 -1.96 -5.58 -26.77
CA HIS A 90 -2.54 -5.08 -25.54
C HIS A 90 -1.45 -4.67 -24.55
N THR A 91 -1.29 -3.36 -24.31
CA THR A 91 -0.23 -2.81 -23.46
C THR A 91 -0.34 -3.24 -22.00
N ALA A 92 -1.57 -3.39 -21.49
CA ALA A 92 -1.81 -3.93 -20.14
C ALA A 92 -1.34 -5.39 -20.01
N ALA A 93 -1.44 -6.19 -21.08
CA ALA A 93 -0.95 -7.56 -21.09
C ALA A 93 0.59 -7.60 -21.11
N MET A 94 1.23 -6.67 -21.81
CA MET A 94 2.69 -6.50 -21.79
C MET A 94 3.18 -6.25 -20.36
N VAL A 95 2.55 -5.31 -19.64
CA VAL A 95 2.87 -5.03 -18.23
C VAL A 95 2.56 -6.21 -17.32
N ALA A 96 1.39 -6.84 -17.46
CA ALA A 96 1.02 -7.96 -16.60
C ALA A 96 1.93 -9.18 -16.78
N LEU A 97 2.38 -9.47 -18.02
CA LEU A 97 3.28 -10.59 -18.28
C LEU A 97 4.61 -10.44 -17.54
N THR A 98 5.11 -9.22 -17.35
CA THR A 98 6.37 -8.99 -16.61
C THR A 98 6.27 -9.32 -15.12
N PHE A 99 5.07 -9.29 -14.54
CA PHE A 99 4.85 -9.65 -13.14
C PHE A 99 4.72 -11.16 -12.90
N THR A 100 4.68 -11.98 -13.96
CA THR A 100 4.56 -13.44 -13.83
C THR A 100 5.90 -14.13 -13.53
N GLY A 101 7.03 -13.44 -13.74
CA GLY A 101 8.37 -13.99 -13.51
C GLY A 101 8.84 -15.01 -14.55
N VAL A 102 8.11 -15.20 -15.65
CA VAL A 102 8.46 -16.16 -16.72
C VAL A 102 9.39 -15.59 -17.79
N LEU A 103 9.64 -14.28 -17.76
CA LEU A 103 10.45 -13.57 -18.75
C LEU A 103 11.87 -13.38 -18.25
N GLU A 104 12.82 -13.43 -19.18
CA GLU A 104 14.17 -12.94 -18.92
C GLU A 104 14.16 -11.41 -18.73
N PRO A 105 15.10 -10.83 -17.95
CA PRO A 105 15.10 -9.39 -17.68
C PRO A 105 15.08 -8.50 -18.93
N ALA A 106 15.80 -8.88 -19.99
CA ALA A 106 15.82 -8.12 -21.24
C ALA A 106 14.47 -8.15 -21.98
N GLU A 107 13.74 -9.27 -21.91
CA GLU A 107 12.42 -9.39 -22.52
C GLU A 107 11.38 -8.58 -21.73
N ALA A 108 11.44 -8.63 -20.41
CA ALA A 108 10.58 -7.82 -19.54
C ALA A 108 10.80 -6.31 -19.76
N GLU A 109 12.07 -5.88 -19.87
CA GLU A 109 12.42 -4.49 -20.16
C GLU A 109 11.83 -4.02 -21.50
N GLU A 110 12.00 -4.83 -22.55
CA GLU A 110 11.46 -4.54 -23.88
C GLU A 110 9.94 -4.38 -23.87
N LEU A 111 9.22 -5.30 -23.22
CA LEU A 111 7.76 -5.23 -23.12
C LEU A 111 7.30 -3.99 -22.35
N LEU A 112 7.94 -3.67 -21.23
CA LEU A 112 7.60 -2.49 -20.45
C LEU A 112 7.88 -1.21 -21.21
N ARG A 113 8.98 -1.14 -21.96
CA ARG A 113 9.31 0.03 -22.79
C ARG A 113 8.28 0.22 -23.89
N ARG A 114 7.94 -0.85 -24.61
CA ARG A 114 6.88 -0.82 -25.64
C ARG A 114 5.53 -0.39 -25.07
N ALA A 115 5.16 -0.90 -23.91
CA ALA A 115 3.92 -0.51 -23.23
C ALA A 115 3.95 0.98 -22.85
N ALA A 116 5.04 1.47 -22.27
CA ALA A 116 5.19 2.86 -21.87
C ALA A 116 5.18 3.82 -23.07
N GLU A 117 5.86 3.46 -24.17
CA GLU A 117 5.86 4.21 -25.43
C GLU A 117 4.47 4.24 -26.09
N ALA A 118 3.68 3.18 -25.92
CA ALA A 118 2.29 3.11 -26.34
C ALA A 118 1.31 3.83 -25.38
N GLY A 119 1.81 4.49 -24.32
CA GLY A 119 1.00 5.29 -23.40
C GLY A 119 0.39 4.52 -22.22
N GLU A 120 0.86 3.30 -21.93
CA GLU A 120 0.43 2.57 -20.74
C GLU A 120 1.02 3.20 -19.47
N VAL A 121 0.17 3.89 -18.72
CA VAL A 121 0.56 4.66 -17.52
C VAL A 121 1.09 3.81 -16.37
N THR A 122 0.81 2.50 -16.39
CA THR A 122 1.29 1.56 -15.35
C THR A 122 2.67 0.96 -15.64
N ALA A 123 3.19 1.13 -16.86
CA ALA A 123 4.50 0.59 -17.27
C ALA A 123 5.73 1.37 -16.74
N PRO A 124 5.72 2.72 -16.62
CA PRO A 124 6.90 3.48 -16.21
C PRO A 124 7.50 3.08 -14.87
N ARG A 125 6.70 2.84 -13.81
CA ARG A 125 7.22 2.49 -12.48
C ARG A 125 7.98 1.14 -12.45
N PRO A 126 7.41 0.01 -12.92
CA PRO A 126 8.16 -1.25 -12.95
C PRO A 126 9.41 -1.17 -13.85
N LEU A 127 9.34 -0.40 -14.95
CA LEU A 127 10.51 -0.17 -15.81
C LEU A 127 11.61 0.61 -15.07
N ALA A 128 11.24 1.68 -14.37
CA ALA A 128 12.14 2.46 -13.53
C ALA A 128 12.81 1.58 -12.47
N LYS A 129 12.04 0.70 -11.82
CA LYS A 129 12.57 -0.25 -10.83
C LYS A 129 13.61 -1.19 -11.44
N MET A 130 13.40 -1.70 -12.64
CA MET A 130 14.40 -2.55 -13.31
C MET A 130 15.72 -1.83 -13.57
N TYR A 131 15.67 -0.56 -13.98
CA TYR A 131 16.88 0.25 -14.15
C TYR A 131 17.55 0.59 -12.81
N ALA A 132 16.76 0.83 -11.75
CA ALA A 132 17.31 1.08 -10.41
C ALA A 132 18.04 -0.17 -9.89
N ASP A 133 17.43 -1.35 -10.04
CA ASP A 133 18.00 -2.63 -9.61
C ASP A 133 19.26 -3.01 -10.42
N SER A 134 19.37 -2.57 -11.68
CA SER A 134 20.57 -2.77 -12.51
C SER A 134 21.67 -1.70 -12.30
N GLY A 135 21.37 -0.67 -11.51
CA GLY A 135 22.30 0.42 -11.18
C GLY A 135 22.28 1.60 -12.15
N ASP A 136 21.45 1.58 -13.19
CA ASP A 136 21.23 2.74 -14.06
C ASP A 136 20.22 3.72 -13.44
N LEU A 137 20.69 4.42 -12.40
CA LEU A 137 19.86 5.34 -11.63
C LEU A 137 19.36 6.53 -12.47
N ALA A 138 20.11 6.97 -13.47
CA ALA A 138 19.70 8.10 -14.31
C ALA A 138 18.47 7.75 -15.15
N THR A 139 18.48 6.57 -15.77
CA THR A 139 17.33 6.06 -16.53
C THR A 139 16.17 5.71 -15.60
N ALA A 140 16.45 5.15 -14.42
CA ALA A 140 15.45 4.88 -13.41
C ALA A 140 14.72 6.16 -12.96
N GLU A 141 15.47 7.21 -12.60
CA GLU A 141 14.92 8.50 -12.18
C GLU A 141 14.03 9.09 -13.28
N TRP A 142 14.45 9.04 -14.55
CA TRP A 142 13.64 9.50 -15.66
C TRP A 142 12.29 8.78 -15.79
N TRP A 143 12.27 7.46 -15.65
CA TRP A 143 11.04 6.67 -15.71
C TRP A 143 10.16 6.86 -14.46
N TYR A 144 10.74 6.97 -13.27
CA TYR A 144 9.98 7.28 -12.05
C TYR A 144 9.30 8.65 -12.15
N ARG A 145 9.98 9.66 -12.69
CA ARG A 145 9.38 10.99 -12.92
C ARG A 145 8.18 10.92 -13.86
N ARG A 146 8.24 10.12 -14.94
CA ARG A 146 7.06 9.88 -15.80
C ARG A 146 5.92 9.16 -15.07
N ALA A 147 6.23 8.22 -14.18
CA ALA A 147 5.22 7.57 -13.35
C ALA A 147 4.52 8.58 -12.42
N ILE A 148 5.29 9.47 -11.78
CA ILE A 148 4.78 10.57 -10.96
C ILE A 148 3.88 11.50 -11.78
N ASP A 149 4.33 11.93 -12.97
CA ASP A 149 3.55 12.79 -13.86
C ASP A 149 2.23 12.14 -14.31
N ALA A 150 2.19 10.80 -14.37
CA ALA A 150 1.00 10.02 -14.66
C ALA A 150 0.10 9.76 -13.43
N GLY A 151 0.48 10.24 -12.24
CA GLY A 151 -0.27 10.11 -11.00
C GLY A 151 0.05 8.87 -10.16
N ASP A 152 1.11 8.12 -10.47
CA ASP A 152 1.55 7.00 -9.64
C ASP A 152 2.31 7.52 -8.40
N MET A 153 1.57 7.74 -7.31
CA MET A 153 2.13 8.21 -6.04
C MET A 153 3.16 7.24 -5.44
N THR A 154 3.09 5.94 -5.80
CA THR A 154 4.06 4.93 -5.32
C THR A 154 5.47 5.21 -5.84
N ALA A 155 5.59 5.86 -6.99
CA ALA A 155 6.86 6.20 -7.60
C ALA A 155 7.67 7.21 -6.75
N PHE A 156 7.04 8.06 -5.94
CA PHE A 156 7.77 8.92 -4.98
C PHE A 156 8.59 8.09 -4.00
N ARG A 157 7.96 7.08 -3.39
CA ARG A 157 8.60 6.19 -2.42
C ARG A 157 9.73 5.39 -3.05
N GLU A 158 9.50 4.79 -4.23
CA GLU A 158 10.49 3.95 -4.89
C GLU A 158 11.69 4.76 -5.40
N LEU A 159 11.46 5.96 -5.96
CA LEU A 159 12.53 6.88 -6.36
C LEU A 159 13.33 7.36 -5.15
N SER A 160 12.66 7.79 -4.08
CA SER A 160 13.33 8.21 -2.84
C SER A 160 14.22 7.10 -2.27
N ALA A 161 13.71 5.86 -2.22
CA ALA A 161 14.49 4.71 -1.77
C ALA A 161 15.70 4.42 -2.67
N ALA A 162 15.54 4.49 -4.00
CA ALA A 162 16.64 4.29 -4.95
C ALA A 162 17.74 5.34 -4.78
N LEU A 163 17.37 6.62 -4.62
CA LEU A 163 18.30 7.73 -4.37
C LEU A 163 19.03 7.54 -3.03
N PHE A 164 18.31 7.16 -1.97
CA PHE A 164 18.89 6.91 -0.67
C PHE A 164 19.90 5.74 -0.71
N GLY A 165 19.58 4.66 -1.43
CA GLY A 165 20.42 3.47 -1.56
C GLY A 165 21.80 3.74 -2.18
N VAL A 166 21.93 4.78 -3.00
CA VAL A 166 23.21 5.22 -3.59
C VAL A 166 23.88 6.37 -2.82
N GLY A 167 23.35 6.74 -1.65
CA GLY A 167 23.88 7.82 -0.81
C GLY A 167 23.47 9.23 -1.25
N ARG A 168 22.52 9.40 -2.18
CA ARG A 168 21.94 10.70 -2.57
C ARG A 168 20.82 11.11 -1.62
N SER A 169 21.09 11.12 -0.31
CA SER A 169 20.07 11.34 0.73
C SER A 169 19.38 12.70 0.64
N GLY A 170 20.07 13.74 0.15
CA GLY A 170 19.45 15.06 -0.09
C GLY A 170 18.39 15.03 -1.19
N ASP A 171 18.67 14.32 -2.28
CA ASP A 171 17.72 14.18 -3.39
C ASP A 171 16.54 13.28 -2.99
N ALA A 172 16.80 12.22 -2.22
CA ALA A 172 15.75 11.38 -1.64
C ALA A 172 14.78 12.18 -0.76
N ALA A 173 15.33 13.06 0.10
CA ALA A 173 14.53 13.95 0.94
C ALA A 173 13.72 14.96 0.12
N ALA A 174 14.28 15.47 -0.99
CA ALA A 174 13.57 16.35 -1.91
C ALA A 174 12.37 15.63 -2.56
N VAL A 175 12.59 14.43 -3.11
CA VAL A 175 11.52 13.61 -3.71
C VAL A 175 10.43 13.27 -2.68
N SER A 176 10.82 12.95 -1.45
CA SER A 176 9.86 12.67 -0.37
C SER A 176 9.05 13.92 0.00
N ARG A 177 9.67 15.10 0.01
CA ARG A 177 8.95 16.36 0.26
C ARG A 177 7.97 16.69 -0.87
N GLU A 178 8.36 16.49 -2.12
CA GLU A 178 7.46 16.64 -3.28
C GLU A 178 6.24 15.70 -3.17
N GLY A 179 6.45 14.42 -2.86
CA GLY A 179 5.36 13.46 -2.67
C GLY A 179 4.44 13.83 -1.51
N ALA A 180 5.02 14.34 -0.42
CA ALA A 180 4.28 14.79 0.75
C ALA A 180 3.41 16.02 0.45
N GLU A 181 3.92 16.97 -0.35
CA GLU A 181 3.18 18.11 -0.87
C GLU A 181 2.05 17.68 -1.82
N ALA A 182 2.27 16.64 -2.62
CA ALA A 182 1.26 16.05 -3.48
C ALA A 182 0.20 15.20 -2.74
N GLY A 183 0.36 15.00 -1.43
CA GLY A 183 -0.62 14.29 -0.60
C GLY A 183 -0.37 12.78 -0.44
N ASP A 184 0.78 12.25 -0.85
CA ASP A 184 1.12 10.85 -0.61
C ASP A 184 1.33 10.58 0.88
N ALA A 185 0.47 9.75 1.47
CA ALA A 185 0.46 9.48 2.91
C ALA A 185 1.79 8.92 3.42
N PHE A 186 2.45 8.06 2.62
CA PHE A 186 3.76 7.51 2.98
C PHE A 186 4.84 8.59 3.01
N SER A 187 4.85 9.48 2.02
CA SER A 187 5.79 10.59 1.92
C SER A 187 5.55 11.62 3.03
N ILE A 188 4.30 11.95 3.36
CA ILE A 188 3.94 12.81 4.50
C ILE A 188 4.53 12.26 5.80
N TYR A 189 4.32 10.97 6.07
CA TYR A 189 4.91 10.33 7.25
C TYR A 189 6.44 10.32 7.21
N SER A 190 7.04 10.06 6.04
CA SER A 190 8.50 10.05 5.88
C SER A 190 9.13 11.41 6.20
N VAL A 191 8.54 12.50 5.69
CA VAL A 191 8.97 13.87 5.99
C VAL A 191 8.83 14.18 7.48
N ALA A 192 7.72 13.79 8.11
CA ALA A 192 7.53 13.98 9.55
C ALA A 192 8.63 13.26 10.36
N MET A 193 8.98 12.04 9.98
CA MET A 193 10.02 11.25 10.63
C MET A 193 11.43 11.82 10.41
N ASP A 194 11.72 12.38 9.24
CA ASP A 194 12.99 13.06 8.97
C ASP A 194 13.14 14.31 9.85
N LEU A 195 12.09 15.12 9.95
CA LEU A 195 12.06 16.32 10.79
C LEU A 195 12.21 15.97 12.27
N LEU A 196 11.48 14.94 12.74
CA LEU A 196 11.63 14.41 14.10
C LEU A 196 13.08 14.01 14.40
N ARG A 197 13.75 13.30 13.48
CA ARG A 197 15.15 12.88 13.63
C ARG A 197 16.13 14.05 13.61
N SER A 198 15.82 15.11 12.87
CA SER A 198 16.62 16.34 12.83
C SER A 198 16.41 17.27 14.02
N GLY A 199 15.36 17.03 14.82
CA GLY A 199 15.00 17.87 15.96
C GLY A 199 14.17 19.11 15.59
N ASP A 200 13.72 19.23 14.34
CA ASP A 200 12.81 20.30 13.91
C ASP A 200 11.36 19.95 14.28
N TYR A 201 11.07 20.03 15.59
CA TYR A 201 9.78 19.64 16.13
C TYR A 201 8.62 20.54 15.69
N VAL A 202 8.91 21.81 15.36
CA VAL A 202 7.89 22.77 14.91
C VAL A 202 7.37 22.38 13.53
N GLU A 203 8.25 22.11 12.57
CA GLU A 203 7.81 21.65 11.26
C GLU A 203 7.25 20.21 11.37
N ALA A 204 7.88 19.33 12.17
CA ALA A 204 7.43 17.95 12.34
C ALA A 204 5.99 17.84 12.84
N GLU A 205 5.56 18.70 13.77
CA GLU A 205 4.17 18.69 14.26
C GLU A 205 3.15 18.86 13.12
N GLY A 206 3.39 19.82 12.23
CA GLY A 206 2.51 20.07 11.10
C GLY A 206 2.39 18.86 10.18
N TRP A 207 3.51 18.19 9.92
CA TRP A 207 3.55 16.99 9.08
C TRP A 207 2.94 15.75 9.75
N PHE A 208 3.15 15.56 11.06
CA PHE A 208 2.50 14.47 11.80
C PHE A 208 0.98 14.62 11.82
N ARG A 209 0.46 15.85 12.03
CA ARG A 209 -0.98 16.11 11.94
C ARG A 209 -1.53 15.75 10.57
N ARG A 210 -0.84 16.16 9.49
CA ARG A 210 -1.22 15.78 8.11
C ARG A 210 -1.20 14.27 7.89
N ALA A 211 -0.23 13.55 8.46
CA ALA A 211 -0.16 12.10 8.35
C ALA A 211 -1.36 11.42 9.04
N ILE A 212 -1.70 11.88 10.25
CA ILE A 212 -2.84 11.39 11.02
C ILE A 212 -4.15 11.69 10.30
N ASP A 213 -4.31 12.91 9.77
CA ASP A 213 -5.50 13.31 8.98
C ASP A 213 -5.63 12.49 7.68
N ALA A 214 -4.50 12.06 7.10
CA ALA A 214 -4.46 11.14 5.96
C ALA A 214 -4.68 9.65 6.35
N GLY A 215 -4.93 9.36 7.62
CA GLY A 215 -5.22 8.01 8.12
C GLY A 215 -3.99 7.16 8.43
N VAL A 216 -2.78 7.75 8.49
CA VAL A 216 -1.56 7.04 8.88
C VAL A 216 -1.53 6.89 10.41
N VAL A 217 -2.11 5.81 10.91
CA VAL A 217 -2.19 5.53 12.36
C VAL A 217 -0.80 5.40 12.99
N GLU A 218 0.16 4.85 12.24
CA GLU A 218 1.55 4.68 12.66
C GLU A 218 2.23 6.01 13.01
N ALA A 219 1.70 7.15 12.53
CA ALA A 219 2.22 8.48 12.83
C ALA A 219 1.96 8.93 14.27
N MET A 220 0.96 8.37 14.96
CA MET A 220 0.58 8.82 16.30
C MET A 220 1.64 8.54 17.36
N SER A 221 2.34 7.40 17.28
CA SER A 221 3.35 7.05 18.28
C SER A 221 4.62 7.90 18.18
N PRO A 222 5.22 8.14 16.99
CA PRO A 222 6.32 9.09 16.85
C PRO A 222 5.91 10.53 17.16
N PHE A 223 4.65 10.89 16.88
CA PHE A 223 4.12 12.21 17.24
C PHE A 223 4.04 12.40 18.77
N ALA A 224 3.60 11.39 19.51
CA ALA A 224 3.65 11.38 20.98
C ALA A 224 5.09 11.49 21.52
N TYR A 225 6.01 10.73 20.94
CA TYR A 225 7.44 10.77 21.30
C TYR A 225 8.06 12.15 21.08
N MET A 226 7.63 12.88 20.06
CA MET A 226 8.05 14.27 19.82
C MET A 226 7.70 15.19 21.00
N PHE A 227 6.50 15.06 21.58
CA PHE A 227 6.11 15.82 22.77
C PHE A 227 6.91 15.43 24.01
N GLU A 228 7.18 14.14 24.19
CA GLU A 228 8.04 13.63 25.27
C GLU A 228 9.45 14.24 25.20
N LYS A 229 10.03 14.38 24.00
CA LYS A 229 11.34 15.04 23.80
C LYS A 229 11.33 16.54 24.06
N GLN A 230 10.18 17.18 23.92
CA GLN A 230 9.98 18.57 24.27
C GLN A 230 9.67 18.77 25.77
N GLY A 231 9.50 17.67 26.53
CA GLY A 231 9.15 17.69 27.95
C GLY A 231 7.65 17.89 28.21
N ASP A 232 6.81 17.82 27.18
CA ASP A 232 5.36 17.84 27.32
C ASP A 232 4.84 16.41 27.51
N ASP A 233 5.07 15.87 28.70
CA ASP A 233 4.65 14.52 29.08
C ASP A 233 3.10 14.38 29.05
N ALA A 234 2.35 15.47 29.20
CA ALA A 234 0.87 15.43 29.16
C ALA A 234 0.37 15.23 27.72
N ALA A 235 0.88 15.99 26.77
CA ALA A 235 0.55 15.82 25.35
C ALA A 235 1.04 14.45 24.83
N ALA A 236 2.23 14.00 25.25
CA ALA A 236 2.75 12.69 24.89
C ALA A 236 1.80 11.56 25.34
N GLU A 237 1.32 11.61 26.59
CA GLU A 237 0.39 10.63 27.13
C GLU A 237 -0.93 10.58 26.35
N GLU A 238 -1.51 11.74 26.01
CA GLU A 238 -2.73 11.83 25.21
C GLU A 238 -2.57 11.13 23.85
N TRP A 239 -1.48 11.41 23.14
CA TRP A 239 -1.23 10.83 21.83
C TRP A 239 -0.87 9.35 21.88
N TYR A 240 -0.13 8.89 22.89
CA TYR A 240 0.12 7.47 23.08
C TYR A 240 -1.18 6.69 23.37
N ARG A 241 -2.12 7.27 24.15
CA ARG A 241 -3.44 6.65 24.37
C ARG A 241 -4.25 6.57 23.07
N ARG A 242 -4.33 7.65 22.28
CA ARG A 242 -5.00 7.63 20.95
C ARG A 242 -4.41 6.58 20.01
N SER A 243 -3.09 6.43 20.02
CA SER A 243 -2.39 5.42 19.22
C SER A 243 -2.82 3.99 19.59
N LEU A 244 -2.96 3.71 20.90
CA LEU A 244 -3.46 2.41 21.39
C LEU A 244 -4.93 2.18 21.04
N GLU A 245 -5.79 3.19 21.21
CA GLU A 245 -7.21 3.13 20.83
C GLU A 245 -7.39 2.85 19.33
N SER A 246 -6.45 3.32 18.50
CA SER A 246 -6.41 3.08 17.06
C SER A 246 -5.80 1.72 16.67
N GLY A 247 -5.49 0.86 17.65
CA GLY A 247 -4.97 -0.49 17.44
C GLY A 247 -3.45 -0.60 17.33
N HIS A 248 -2.71 0.50 17.46
CA HIS A 248 -1.25 0.52 17.34
C HIS A 248 -0.56 0.13 18.66
N ARG A 249 -0.65 -1.16 19.00
CA ARG A 249 -0.23 -1.76 20.28
C ARG A 249 1.23 -1.49 20.70
N HIS A 250 2.11 -1.14 19.76
CA HIS A 250 3.50 -0.77 20.02
C HIS A 250 3.65 0.44 20.95
N SER A 251 2.64 1.32 20.99
CA SER A 251 2.65 2.50 21.85
C SER A 251 2.51 2.18 23.34
N ALA A 252 2.14 0.94 23.70
CA ALA A 252 1.95 0.53 25.09
C ALA A 252 3.24 0.62 25.89
N ARG A 253 4.36 0.20 25.30
CA ARG A 253 5.70 0.28 25.92
C ARG A 253 6.07 1.72 26.25
N ALA A 254 5.88 2.61 25.28
CA ALA A 254 6.23 4.02 25.41
C ALA A 254 5.33 4.72 26.44
N LEU A 255 4.02 4.45 26.41
CA LEU A 255 3.07 4.94 27.41
C LEU A 255 3.42 4.45 28.82
N ALA A 256 3.70 3.16 28.97
CA ALA A 256 4.06 2.58 30.27
C ALA A 256 5.36 3.17 30.82
N ALA A 257 6.37 3.36 29.96
CA ALA A 257 7.62 4.01 30.35
C ALA A 257 7.39 5.47 30.81
N LEU A 258 6.54 6.22 30.10
CA LEU A 258 6.16 7.58 30.47
C LEU A 258 5.42 7.63 31.81
N LEU A 259 4.43 6.75 32.00
CA LEU A 259 3.67 6.64 33.26
C LEU A 259 4.57 6.26 34.44
N ALA A 260 5.48 5.30 34.24
CA ALA A 260 6.45 4.91 35.26
C ALA A 260 7.41 6.06 35.62
N LYS A 261 7.92 6.81 34.63
CA LYS A 261 8.72 8.02 34.84
C LYS A 261 7.99 9.06 35.70
N ARG A 262 6.66 9.15 35.57
CA ARG A 262 5.79 10.05 36.37
C ARG A 262 5.35 9.47 37.72
N GLY A 263 5.78 8.25 38.05
CA GLY A 263 5.42 7.56 39.30
C GLY A 263 4.07 6.84 39.27
N ALA A 264 3.40 6.77 38.13
CA ALA A 264 2.14 6.05 37.92
C ALA A 264 2.38 4.57 37.57
N THR A 265 3.21 3.87 38.34
CA THR A 265 3.64 2.48 38.04
C THR A 265 2.47 1.50 37.97
N ALA A 266 1.44 1.67 38.81
CA ALA A 266 0.26 0.81 38.77
C ALA A 266 -0.48 0.91 37.44
N GLU A 267 -0.65 2.13 36.93
CA GLU A 267 -1.28 2.38 35.63
C GLU A 267 -0.41 1.88 34.47
N ALA A 268 0.91 2.06 34.56
CA ALA A 268 1.86 1.51 33.59
C ALA A 268 1.73 -0.02 33.45
N VAL A 269 1.56 -0.72 34.57
CA VAL A 269 1.33 -2.18 34.61
C VAL A 269 0.00 -2.55 33.95
N GLU A 270 -1.07 -1.80 34.19
CA GLU A 270 -2.38 -2.03 33.56
C GLU A 270 -2.31 -1.87 32.04
N VAL A 271 -1.65 -0.81 31.56
CA VAL A 271 -1.43 -0.57 30.13
C VAL A 271 -0.70 -1.74 29.46
N LEU A 272 0.38 -2.23 30.06
CA LEU A 272 1.14 -3.36 29.50
C LEU A 272 0.33 -4.66 29.49
N ARG A 273 -0.40 -4.96 30.57
CA ARG A 273 -1.25 -6.17 30.63
C ARG A 273 -2.33 -6.15 29.55
N ALA A 274 -3.02 -5.02 29.39
CA ALA A 274 -4.02 -4.86 28.34
C ALA A 274 -3.40 -5.01 26.93
N ALA A 275 -2.18 -4.52 26.74
CA ALA A 275 -1.48 -4.65 25.46
C ALA A 275 -1.05 -6.09 25.17
N VAL A 276 -0.66 -6.88 26.17
CA VAL A 276 -0.34 -8.30 26.03
C VAL A 276 -1.54 -9.08 25.49
N GLU A 277 -2.74 -8.79 26.01
CA GLU A 277 -4.00 -9.41 25.58
C GLU A 277 -4.34 -9.05 24.12
N GLY A 278 -3.97 -9.94 23.18
CA GLY A 278 -4.24 -9.79 21.75
C GLY A 278 -3.10 -9.21 20.92
N SER A 279 -1.88 -9.11 21.47
CA SER A 279 -0.67 -8.83 20.70
C SER A 279 -0.14 -10.09 20.02
N PRO A 280 0.56 -9.98 18.86
CA PRO A 280 1.26 -11.11 18.26
C PRO A 280 2.41 -11.57 19.17
N ALA A 281 2.75 -12.86 19.11
CA ALA A 281 3.72 -13.50 20.02
C ALA A 281 5.08 -12.78 20.11
N TRP A 282 5.57 -12.22 19.00
CA TRP A 282 6.83 -11.49 18.98
C TRP A 282 6.81 -10.19 19.81
N LEU A 283 5.64 -9.57 19.97
CA LEU A 283 5.44 -8.37 20.78
C LEU A 283 5.13 -8.73 22.25
N VAL A 284 4.47 -9.86 22.49
CA VAL A 284 4.14 -10.33 23.86
C VAL A 284 5.40 -10.47 24.71
N ASN A 285 6.43 -11.18 24.23
CA ASN A 285 7.67 -11.37 24.99
C ASN A 285 8.28 -10.02 25.43
N GLN A 286 8.29 -9.05 24.53
CA GLN A 286 8.82 -7.72 24.82
C GLN A 286 7.99 -7.00 25.91
N LEU A 287 6.66 -7.08 25.82
CA LEU A 287 5.75 -6.47 26.80
C LEU A 287 5.84 -7.15 28.17
N GLU A 288 6.04 -8.47 28.21
CA GLU A 288 6.27 -9.24 29.43
C GLU A 288 7.60 -8.86 30.09
N ASP A 289 8.69 -8.73 29.33
CA ASP A 289 9.98 -8.24 29.86
C ASP A 289 9.87 -6.83 30.48
N ASP A 290 9.07 -5.95 29.88
CA ASP A 290 8.80 -4.61 30.44
C ASP A 290 7.94 -4.69 31.70
N LEU A 291 6.96 -5.61 31.72
CA LEU A 291 6.10 -5.84 32.87
C LEU A 291 6.90 -6.36 34.06
N GLU A 292 7.76 -7.36 33.86
CA GLU A 292 8.67 -7.92 34.88
C GLU A 292 9.59 -6.85 35.46
N ARG A 293 10.17 -6.01 34.59
CA ARG A 293 11.00 -4.86 35.00
C ARG A 293 10.23 -3.87 35.87
N LEU A 294 8.94 -3.66 35.63
CA LEU A 294 8.11 -2.74 36.42
C LEU A 294 7.60 -3.38 37.72
N THR A 295 7.35 -4.69 37.76
CA THR A 295 6.82 -5.40 38.94
C THR A 295 7.91 -5.96 39.86
N GLY A 296 9.16 -6.02 39.41
CA GLY A 296 10.28 -6.56 40.19
C GLY A 296 10.25 -8.08 40.37
N THR A 297 9.52 -8.78 39.50
CA THR A 297 9.49 -10.25 39.42
C THR A 297 10.60 -10.70 38.47
N VAL A 298 11.75 -11.10 39.03
CA VAL A 298 12.87 -11.78 38.34
C VAL A 298 12.89 -13.24 38.77
#